data_AF-A0A8J6Z349-F1
#
_entry.id   AF-A0A8J6Z349-F1
#
_cell.length_a   1.000
_cell.length_b   1.000
_cell.length_c   1.000
_cell.angle_alpha   90.00
_cell.angle_beta   90.00
_cell.angle_gamma   90.00
#
_symmetry.space_group_name_H-M   'P 1'
#
loop_
_entity.id
_entity.type
_entity.pdbx_description
1 polymer ?
#
loop_
_entity_poly.entity_id
_entity_poly.type
_entity_poly.pdbx_seq_one_letter_code
_entity_poly.pdbx_strand_id
1 'polypeptide(L)'
;MARKILKSLVLVESATKARTLKKFVGQSYSVQSTDGFLKDLPKSRIGVDDDYQPDYITVRGKGKLLAELKRETLNARKIFIATNPDIQGEFLARQYCEIFGLNPNSHCRILLNELTKENFKAAMAAARPIDDNLADAFQAKQLIDKYVSHKVGEYLERKIWRGVKVGRFRAMLLKLIAEPPAQKNLTVDKTFTAAALQKIAFEELNFSTARTRFIADQLYEGINFGSGDYAGLITYPHDGEIFLTSERREPEAVKEFLTDYQFKLYRLIYSHKKKTFKLDGTTNDAALMAAFEAAKVDWADFYSVGIASLIKRKYIAAEDSTYKVTALGQRVLDALAGFFDNVFSADSYNEVNAQVKQIAAGNAQKISVIENYCARFNKSFAEAMASLGEDAEPQDEPVVESEEVCEKCGRKMLIRHGRYGTFLACSGYPECKNTRPFLEFLDKKCPKCGGRLAKRSLSRNRILYCCETCDFMTWDEPQAMTCKVCGATMFAHKFRDRVPMFYCGNENCSTRENHPMNKILADIKRRAEVRKNRKAAKESAK
;
A
#
# COMPACT_ATOMS: atom_id res chain seq x y z
N MET A 1 -20.63 -46.66 -14.55
CA MET A 1 -20.06 -45.55 -13.75
C MET A 1 -19.37 -44.58 -14.69
N ALA A 2 -19.81 -43.33 -14.77
CA ALA A 2 -19.14 -42.32 -15.59
C ALA A 2 -17.74 -42.06 -15.01
N ARG A 3 -16.69 -42.31 -15.79
CA ARG A 3 -15.29 -42.07 -15.42
C ARG A 3 -15.14 -40.56 -15.14
N LYS A 4 -14.94 -40.17 -13.88
CA LYS A 4 -14.77 -38.77 -13.49
C LYS A 4 -13.53 -38.22 -14.20
N ILE A 5 -13.72 -37.43 -15.27
CA ILE A 5 -12.63 -36.81 -16.00
C ILE A 5 -11.97 -35.79 -15.06
N LEU A 6 -10.77 -36.11 -14.59
CA LEU A 6 -9.99 -35.22 -13.74
C LEU A 6 -9.57 -34.00 -14.57
N LYS A 7 -9.94 -32.80 -14.10
CA LYS A 7 -9.57 -31.53 -14.73
C LYS A 7 -8.11 -31.20 -14.42
N SER A 8 -7.44 -30.51 -15.34
CA SER A 8 -6.17 -29.85 -15.02
C SER A 8 -6.44 -28.60 -14.18
N LEU A 9 -5.57 -28.28 -13.24
CA LEU A 9 -5.70 -27.13 -12.35
C LEU A 9 -4.72 -26.03 -12.74
N VAL A 10 -5.17 -24.78 -12.78
CA VAL A 10 -4.34 -23.59 -12.97
C VAL A 10 -4.39 -22.75 -11.70
N LEU A 11 -3.25 -22.54 -11.05
CA LEU A 11 -3.10 -21.70 -9.88
C LEU A 11 -2.68 -20.29 -10.28
N VAL A 12 -3.35 -19.27 -9.74
CA VAL A 12 -3.03 -17.85 -9.96
C VAL A 12 -3.02 -17.06 -8.67
N GLU A 13 -2.35 -15.92 -8.64
CA GLU A 13 -2.21 -15.09 -7.44
C GLU A 13 -3.48 -14.32 -7.07
N SER A 14 -4.35 -13.96 -8.02
CA SER A 14 -5.51 -13.10 -7.75
C SER A 14 -6.84 -13.67 -8.24
N ALA A 15 -7.91 -13.34 -7.50
CA ALA A 15 -9.26 -13.81 -7.80
C ALA A 15 -9.84 -13.20 -9.09
N THR A 16 -9.39 -12.00 -9.49
CA THR A 16 -9.80 -11.38 -10.76
C THR A 16 -9.19 -12.13 -11.93
N LYS A 17 -7.87 -12.36 -11.92
CA LYS A 17 -7.19 -13.17 -12.93
C LYS A 17 -7.80 -14.58 -13.02
N ALA A 18 -8.14 -15.19 -11.89
CA ALA A 18 -8.82 -16.49 -11.88
C ALA A 18 -10.18 -16.45 -12.61
N ARG A 19 -10.99 -15.41 -12.39
CA ARG A 19 -12.29 -15.24 -13.06
C ARG A 19 -12.13 -15.02 -14.55
N THR A 20 -11.17 -14.20 -14.96
CA THR A 20 -10.84 -13.95 -16.36
C THR A 20 -10.40 -15.24 -17.06
N LEU A 21 -9.43 -15.96 -16.48
CA LEU A 21 -8.95 -17.22 -17.06
C LEU A 21 -10.04 -18.30 -17.12
N LYS A 22 -10.96 -18.39 -16.14
CA LYS A 22 -12.09 -19.33 -16.19
C LYS A 22 -12.94 -19.22 -17.46
N LYS A 23 -12.90 -18.08 -18.16
CA LYS A 23 -13.61 -17.86 -19.42
C LYS A 23 -12.84 -18.31 -20.64
N PHE A 24 -11.51 -18.24 -20.61
CA PHE A 24 -10.65 -18.69 -21.70
C PHE A 24 -10.42 -20.20 -21.67
N VAL A 25 -10.38 -20.76 -20.47
CA VAL A 25 -10.08 -22.17 -20.25
C VAL A 25 -11.36 -23.00 -20.41
N GLY A 26 -11.31 -23.99 -21.31
CA GLY A 26 -12.43 -24.91 -21.53
C GLY A 26 -12.75 -25.78 -20.31
N GLN A 27 -13.80 -26.59 -20.41
CA GLN A 27 -14.28 -27.44 -19.30
C GLN A 27 -13.22 -28.41 -18.73
N SER A 28 -12.15 -28.68 -19.48
CA SER A 28 -11.01 -29.51 -19.10
C SER A 28 -10.14 -28.91 -17.99
N TYR A 29 -10.32 -27.63 -17.66
CA TYR A 29 -9.51 -26.93 -16.66
C TYR A 29 -10.35 -26.42 -15.48
N SER A 30 -9.72 -26.36 -14.32
CA SER A 30 -10.14 -25.58 -13.15
C SER A 30 -9.12 -24.48 -12.91
N VAL A 31 -9.55 -23.30 -12.46
CA VAL A 31 -8.65 -22.18 -12.13
C VAL A 31 -8.94 -21.73 -10.71
N GLN A 32 -7.89 -21.61 -9.90
CA GLN A 32 -8.00 -21.30 -8.49
C GLN A 32 -7.00 -20.22 -8.09
N SER A 33 -7.45 -19.34 -7.20
CA SER A 33 -6.62 -18.25 -6.69
C SER A 33 -6.00 -18.61 -5.35
N THR A 34 -4.76 -18.18 -5.15
CA THR A 34 -4.05 -18.28 -3.86
C THR A 34 -4.19 -17.01 -3.00
N ASP A 35 -4.82 -15.96 -3.54
CA ASP A 35 -4.90 -14.61 -2.96
C ASP A 35 -3.53 -14.04 -2.56
N GLY A 36 -2.48 -14.31 -3.35
CA GLY A 36 -1.08 -13.96 -3.11
C GLY A 36 -0.33 -14.97 -2.21
N PHE A 37 0.66 -14.51 -1.44
CA PHE A 37 1.50 -15.37 -0.58
C PHE A 37 0.71 -16.27 0.38
N LEU A 38 0.98 -17.57 0.36
CA LEU A 38 0.39 -18.53 1.31
C LEU A 38 1.22 -18.67 2.58
N LYS A 39 2.56 -18.57 2.46
CA LYS A 39 3.48 -18.40 3.58
C LYS A 39 4.35 -17.16 3.35
N ASP A 40 4.80 -16.52 4.43
CA ASP A 40 5.63 -15.30 4.39
C ASP A 40 6.52 -15.26 5.65
N LEU A 41 7.53 -14.39 5.66
CA LEU A 41 8.39 -14.19 6.83
C LEU A 41 7.56 -13.65 8.01
N PRO A 42 7.86 -14.06 9.25
CA PRO A 42 7.14 -13.59 10.43
C PRO A 42 7.25 -12.07 10.57
N LYS A 43 6.17 -11.43 11.04
CA LYS A 43 6.15 -9.96 11.17
C LYS A 43 6.89 -9.44 12.40
N SER A 44 6.93 -10.21 13.49
CA SER A 44 7.43 -9.78 14.80
C SER A 44 8.90 -10.13 15.06
N ARG A 45 9.41 -11.23 14.51
CA ARG A 45 10.81 -11.67 14.63
C ARG A 45 11.54 -11.56 13.30
N ILE A 46 12.86 -11.74 13.31
CA ILE A 46 13.70 -11.71 12.11
C ILE A 46 13.31 -12.79 11.10
N GLY A 47 13.05 -14.02 11.56
CA GLY A 47 12.61 -15.12 10.68
C GLY A 47 13.66 -15.53 9.64
N VAL A 48 14.91 -15.20 9.88
CA VAL A 48 16.09 -15.56 9.10
C VAL A 48 17.15 -15.98 10.12
N ASP A 49 17.74 -17.14 9.96
CA ASP A 49 18.83 -17.62 10.83
C ASP A 49 20.21 -17.09 10.37
N ASP A 50 21.27 -17.54 11.05
CA ASP A 50 22.64 -17.07 10.79
C ASP A 50 23.21 -17.57 9.46
N ASP A 51 22.65 -18.66 8.90
CA ASP A 51 22.96 -19.22 7.58
C ASP A 51 22.02 -18.65 6.48
N TYR A 52 21.30 -17.58 6.81
CA TYR A 52 20.34 -16.89 5.94
C TYR A 52 19.18 -17.77 5.45
N GLN A 53 18.85 -18.84 6.18
CA GLN A 53 17.69 -19.67 5.87
C GLN A 53 16.40 -19.01 6.41
N PRO A 54 15.34 -18.93 5.60
CA PRO A 54 14.08 -18.35 6.01
C PRO A 54 13.20 -19.31 6.82
N ASP A 55 12.64 -18.80 7.90
CA ASP A 55 11.52 -19.41 8.62
C ASP A 55 10.18 -18.86 8.10
N TYR A 56 9.63 -19.49 7.07
CA TYR A 56 8.34 -19.10 6.48
C TYR A 56 7.15 -19.63 7.29
N ILE A 57 6.29 -18.72 7.75
CA ILE A 57 5.07 -19.06 8.48
C ILE A 57 3.83 -18.88 7.59
N THR A 58 2.77 -19.65 7.85
CA THR A 58 1.49 -19.47 7.14
C THR A 58 0.92 -18.07 7.40
N VAL A 59 0.50 -17.39 6.32
CA VAL A 59 -0.10 -16.06 6.42
C VAL A 59 -1.41 -16.14 7.21
N ARG A 60 -1.55 -15.26 8.21
CA ARG A 60 -2.74 -15.21 9.09
C ARG A 60 -4.02 -15.09 8.28
N GLY A 61 -4.96 -16.01 8.52
CA GLY A 61 -6.27 -16.05 7.85
C GLY A 61 -6.34 -16.98 6.63
N LYS A 62 -5.22 -17.49 6.13
CA LYS A 62 -5.18 -18.35 4.93
C LYS A 62 -5.35 -19.85 5.18
N GLY A 63 -5.53 -20.29 6.43
CA GLY A 63 -5.61 -21.72 6.77
C GLY A 63 -6.73 -22.48 6.03
N LYS A 64 -7.92 -21.89 5.90
CA LYS A 64 -9.05 -22.50 5.17
C LYS A 64 -8.76 -22.63 3.68
N LEU A 65 -8.27 -21.55 3.06
CA LEU A 65 -7.88 -21.53 1.65
C LEU A 65 -6.78 -22.55 1.35
N LEU A 66 -5.78 -22.65 2.22
CA LEU A 66 -4.70 -23.63 2.08
C LEU A 66 -5.22 -25.07 2.10
N ALA A 67 -6.16 -25.39 2.99
CA ALA A 67 -6.78 -26.72 3.07
C ALA A 67 -7.66 -27.02 1.83
N GLU A 68 -8.31 -26.01 1.26
CA GLU A 68 -9.05 -26.14 0.00
C GLU A 68 -8.13 -26.40 -1.17
N LEU A 69 -7.11 -25.57 -1.38
CA LEU A 69 -6.15 -25.71 -2.48
C LEU A 69 -5.41 -27.05 -2.41
N LYS A 70 -5.02 -27.53 -1.22
CA LYS A 70 -4.42 -28.87 -1.06
C LYS A 70 -5.33 -29.99 -1.54
N ARG A 71 -6.64 -29.89 -1.30
CA ARG A 71 -7.60 -30.89 -1.81
C ARG A 71 -7.73 -30.79 -3.32
N GLU A 72 -7.72 -29.59 -3.88
CA GLU A 72 -7.86 -29.39 -5.32
C GLU A 72 -6.62 -29.86 -6.09
N THR A 73 -5.42 -29.63 -5.56
CA THR A 73 -4.17 -30.12 -6.16
C THR A 73 -4.12 -31.64 -6.19
N LEU A 74 -4.55 -32.31 -5.11
CA LEU A 74 -4.61 -33.79 -5.07
C LEU A 74 -5.61 -34.39 -6.08
N ASN A 75 -6.67 -33.65 -6.43
CA ASN A 75 -7.70 -34.09 -7.36
C ASN A 75 -7.46 -33.63 -8.81
N ALA A 76 -6.34 -32.94 -9.08
CA ALA A 76 -6.03 -32.42 -10.41
C ALA A 76 -5.28 -33.46 -11.24
N ARG A 77 -5.58 -33.53 -12.54
CA ARG A 77 -4.83 -34.38 -13.48
C ARG A 77 -3.41 -33.87 -13.70
N LYS A 78 -3.27 -32.57 -13.90
CA LYS A 78 -2.02 -31.83 -14.09
C LYS A 78 -2.20 -30.45 -13.49
N ILE A 79 -1.15 -29.89 -12.91
CA ILE A 79 -1.18 -28.59 -12.26
C ILE A 79 -0.28 -27.63 -13.04
N PHE A 80 -0.80 -26.44 -13.29
CA PHE A 80 -0.09 -25.31 -13.89
C PHE A 80 -0.12 -24.13 -12.94
N ILE A 81 0.94 -23.34 -12.94
CA ILE A 81 1.09 -22.14 -12.11
C ILE A 81 1.27 -20.95 -13.04
N ALA A 82 0.32 -20.02 -12.98
CA ALA A 82 0.23 -18.85 -13.83
C ALA A 82 0.30 -17.55 -13.03
N THR A 83 1.26 -17.50 -12.09
CA THR A 83 1.61 -16.29 -11.36
C THR A 83 2.16 -15.21 -12.30
N ASN A 84 2.21 -13.96 -11.86
CA ASN A 84 2.77 -12.85 -12.65
C ASN A 84 4.15 -13.18 -13.25
N PRO A 85 4.46 -12.66 -14.45
CA PRO A 85 5.73 -12.93 -15.13
C PRO A 85 6.85 -12.02 -14.60
N ASP A 86 7.12 -12.09 -13.29
CA ASP A 86 8.19 -11.38 -12.60
C ASP A 86 8.90 -12.28 -11.57
N ILE A 87 9.99 -11.78 -10.96
CA ILE A 87 10.76 -12.53 -9.95
C ILE A 87 9.90 -12.93 -8.74
N GLN A 88 8.90 -12.11 -8.38
CA GLN A 88 7.99 -12.39 -7.27
C GLN A 88 7.04 -13.54 -7.61
N GLY A 89 6.46 -13.52 -8.80
CA GLY A 89 5.60 -14.56 -9.32
C GLY A 89 6.35 -15.88 -9.49
N GLU A 90 7.63 -15.84 -9.87
CA GLU A 90 8.46 -17.03 -9.90
C GLU A 90 8.72 -17.60 -8.50
N PHE A 91 9.06 -16.75 -7.54
CA PHE A 91 9.20 -17.15 -6.14
C PHE A 91 7.91 -17.78 -5.59
N LEU A 92 6.75 -17.16 -5.85
CA LEU A 92 5.45 -17.71 -5.48
C LEU A 92 5.21 -19.09 -6.12
N ALA A 93 5.58 -19.25 -7.39
CA ALA A 93 5.42 -20.52 -8.08
C ALA A 93 6.27 -21.63 -7.45
N ARG A 94 7.54 -21.34 -7.13
CA ARG A 94 8.40 -22.27 -6.36
C ARG A 94 7.79 -22.60 -5.00
N GLN A 95 7.31 -21.60 -4.28
CA GLN A 95 6.68 -21.78 -2.98
C GLN A 95 5.42 -22.65 -3.06
N TYR A 96 4.63 -22.54 -4.13
CA TYR A 96 3.49 -23.43 -4.36
C TYR A 96 3.92 -24.86 -4.62
N CYS A 97 5.01 -25.08 -5.36
CA CYS A 97 5.59 -26.41 -5.54
C CYS A 97 5.95 -27.04 -4.18
N GLU A 98 6.63 -26.30 -3.29
CA GLU A 98 6.97 -26.76 -1.94
C GLU A 98 5.71 -27.04 -1.09
N ILE A 99 4.73 -26.14 -1.11
CA ILE A 99 3.51 -26.24 -0.27
C ILE A 99 2.62 -27.41 -0.69
N PHE A 100 2.53 -27.69 -1.99
CA PHE A 100 1.63 -28.69 -2.56
C PHE A 100 2.34 -29.98 -3.00
N GLY A 101 3.67 -30.07 -2.83
CA GLY A 101 4.45 -31.26 -3.22
C GLY A 101 4.54 -31.46 -4.72
N LEU A 102 4.66 -30.38 -5.50
CA LEU A 102 4.77 -30.43 -6.97
C LEU A 102 6.24 -30.51 -7.39
N ASN A 103 6.52 -31.18 -8.50
CA ASN A 103 7.87 -31.22 -9.06
C ASN A 103 8.18 -29.90 -9.79
N PRO A 104 9.12 -29.06 -9.29
CA PRO A 104 9.47 -27.79 -9.91
C PRO A 104 10.14 -27.95 -11.30
N ASN A 105 10.75 -29.11 -11.56
CA ASN A 105 11.37 -29.44 -12.85
C ASN A 105 10.35 -29.87 -13.92
N SER A 106 9.08 -30.04 -13.54
CA SER A 106 8.02 -30.36 -14.49
C SER A 106 7.58 -29.12 -15.26
N HIS A 107 7.02 -29.32 -16.46
CA HIS A 107 6.44 -28.23 -17.28
C HIS A 107 5.12 -27.76 -16.67
N CYS A 108 5.23 -26.99 -15.57
CA CYS A 108 4.15 -26.53 -14.72
C CYS A 108 4.04 -25.00 -14.68
N ARG A 109 5.09 -24.25 -15.03
CA ARG A 109 5.08 -22.78 -15.04
C ARG A 109 4.59 -22.25 -16.38
N ILE A 110 3.58 -21.38 -16.38
CA ILE A 110 3.10 -20.67 -17.57
C ILE A 110 3.15 -19.15 -17.35
N LEU A 111 3.56 -18.39 -18.35
CA LEU A 111 3.70 -16.93 -18.29
C LEU A 111 2.60 -16.24 -19.10
N LEU A 112 1.90 -15.28 -18.49
CA LEU A 112 0.79 -14.57 -19.12
C LEU A 112 1.07 -13.07 -19.15
N ASN A 113 1.75 -12.62 -20.20
CA ASN A 113 2.03 -11.19 -20.43
C ASN A 113 0.74 -10.41 -20.76
N GLU A 114 -0.22 -11.06 -21.41
CA GLU A 114 -1.58 -10.54 -21.62
C GLU A 114 -2.62 -11.62 -21.31
N LEU A 115 -3.81 -11.20 -20.90
CA LEU A 115 -4.93 -12.09 -20.60
C LEU A 115 -5.89 -12.17 -21.80
N THR A 116 -5.47 -12.91 -22.81
CA THR A 116 -6.23 -13.27 -24.02
C THR A 116 -6.31 -14.80 -24.18
N LYS A 117 -7.24 -15.30 -24.99
CA LYS A 117 -7.45 -16.75 -25.17
C LYS A 117 -6.29 -17.39 -25.94
N GLU A 118 -5.78 -16.69 -26.95
CA GLU A 118 -4.68 -17.07 -27.82
C GLU A 118 -3.39 -17.13 -27.01
N ASN A 119 -3.09 -16.09 -26.21
CA ASN A 119 -1.91 -16.08 -25.36
C ASN A 119 -1.98 -17.16 -24.27
N PHE A 120 -3.15 -17.44 -23.70
CA PHE A 120 -3.30 -18.55 -22.76
C PHE A 120 -2.95 -19.90 -23.42
N LYS A 121 -3.45 -20.17 -24.62
CA LYS A 121 -3.12 -21.41 -25.35
C LYS A 121 -1.63 -21.50 -25.66
N ALA A 122 -1.02 -20.41 -26.12
CA ALA A 122 0.41 -20.35 -26.41
C ALA A 122 1.24 -20.58 -25.15
N ALA A 123 0.90 -19.92 -24.04
CA ALA A 123 1.58 -20.07 -22.74
C ALA A 123 1.48 -21.50 -22.19
N MET A 124 0.35 -22.18 -22.40
CA MET A 124 0.17 -23.58 -22.01
C MET A 124 1.05 -24.54 -22.84
N ALA A 125 1.22 -24.26 -24.13
CA ALA A 125 2.12 -25.03 -24.99
C ALA A 125 3.59 -24.77 -24.65
N ALA A 126 3.92 -23.54 -24.27
CA ALA A 126 5.25 -23.10 -23.83
C ALA A 126 5.47 -23.27 -22.31
N ALA A 127 4.69 -24.13 -21.64
CA ALA A 127 4.86 -24.38 -20.22
C ALA A 127 6.29 -24.85 -19.93
N ARG A 128 6.93 -24.28 -18.92
CA ARG A 128 8.34 -24.56 -18.58
C ARG A 128 8.50 -25.02 -17.12
N PRO A 129 9.68 -25.53 -16.73
CA PRO A 129 10.07 -25.65 -15.33
C PRO A 129 10.08 -24.30 -14.61
N ILE A 130 10.09 -24.35 -13.27
CA ILE A 130 10.34 -23.18 -12.42
C ILE A 130 11.79 -22.72 -12.64
N ASP A 131 11.98 -21.41 -12.70
CA ASP A 131 13.30 -20.79 -12.76
C ASP A 131 13.79 -20.46 -11.35
N ASP A 132 14.71 -21.30 -10.84
CA ASP A 132 15.25 -21.14 -9.49
C ASP A 132 16.08 -19.88 -9.31
N ASN A 133 16.72 -19.38 -10.36
CA ASN A 133 17.52 -18.15 -10.31
C ASN A 133 16.63 -16.93 -10.11
N LEU A 134 15.51 -16.85 -10.84
CA LEU A 134 14.52 -15.78 -10.65
C LEU A 134 13.85 -15.85 -9.25
N ALA A 135 13.53 -17.05 -8.78
CA ALA A 135 12.96 -17.24 -7.45
C ALA A 135 13.97 -16.88 -6.34
N ASP A 136 15.24 -17.24 -6.51
CA ASP A 136 16.34 -16.89 -5.61
C ASP A 136 16.65 -15.41 -5.60
N ALA A 137 16.55 -14.73 -6.74
CA ALA A 137 16.71 -13.28 -6.85
C ALA A 137 15.68 -12.54 -5.97
N PHE A 138 14.41 -12.94 -6.03
CA PHE A 138 13.38 -12.35 -5.16
C PHE A 138 13.62 -12.69 -3.68
N GLN A 139 13.97 -13.95 -3.37
CA GLN A 139 14.24 -14.37 -2.00
C GLN A 139 15.43 -13.61 -1.40
N ALA A 140 16.53 -13.45 -2.14
CA ALA A 140 17.70 -12.68 -1.71
C ALA A 140 17.31 -11.25 -1.31
N LYS A 141 16.55 -10.56 -2.17
CA LYS A 141 16.04 -9.21 -1.89
C LYS A 141 15.19 -9.19 -0.63
N GLN A 142 14.26 -10.15 -0.48
CA GLN A 142 13.38 -10.25 0.67
C GLN A 142 14.16 -10.46 1.98
N LEU A 143 15.18 -11.34 1.97
CA LEU A 143 16.00 -11.65 3.14
C LEU A 143 16.88 -10.46 3.54
N ILE A 144 17.57 -9.83 2.59
CA ILE A 144 18.37 -8.63 2.84
C ILE A 144 17.49 -7.53 3.46
N ASP A 145 16.34 -7.22 2.84
CA ASP A 145 15.46 -6.18 3.34
C ASP A 145 14.90 -6.52 4.74
N LYS A 146 14.60 -7.79 5.01
CA LYS A 146 14.12 -8.25 6.32
C LYS A 146 15.19 -8.13 7.40
N TYR A 147 16.41 -8.60 7.11
CA TYR A 147 17.55 -8.60 8.03
C TYR A 147 17.92 -7.18 8.45
N VAL A 148 18.18 -6.32 7.46
CA VAL A 148 18.53 -4.90 7.69
C VAL A 148 17.43 -4.18 8.46
N SER A 149 16.16 -4.35 8.07
CA SER A 149 15.04 -3.67 8.74
C SER A 149 14.89 -4.10 10.19
N HIS A 150 15.21 -5.35 10.52
CA HIS A 150 15.15 -5.85 11.90
C HIS A 150 16.26 -5.26 12.75
N LYS A 151 17.52 -5.34 12.28
CA LYS A 151 18.70 -4.83 12.99
C LYS A 151 18.65 -3.31 13.17
N VAL A 152 18.32 -2.57 12.12
CA VAL A 152 18.14 -1.11 12.23
C VAL A 152 16.95 -0.76 13.13
N GLY A 153 15.89 -1.56 13.12
CA GLY A 153 14.80 -1.41 14.09
C GLY A 153 15.28 -1.53 15.54
N GLU A 154 16.16 -2.49 15.84
CA GLU A 154 16.76 -2.65 17.17
C GLU A 154 17.58 -1.43 17.58
N TYR A 155 18.44 -0.93 16.69
CA TYR A 155 19.22 0.28 16.94
C TYR A 155 18.33 1.51 17.18
N LEU A 156 17.30 1.72 16.34
CA LEU A 156 16.38 2.85 16.48
C LEU A 156 15.52 2.77 17.74
N GLU A 157 15.13 1.58 18.17
CA GLU A 157 14.38 1.40 19.42
C GLU A 157 15.20 1.80 20.65
N ARG A 158 16.52 1.56 20.62
CA ARG A 158 17.46 1.98 21.68
C ARG A 158 17.84 3.45 21.59
N LYS A 159 18.05 3.99 20.38
CA LYS A 159 18.44 5.40 20.17
C LYS A 159 17.30 6.39 20.36
N ILE A 160 16.08 6.01 19.97
CA ILE A 160 14.91 6.90 19.91
C ILE A 160 13.86 6.45 20.93
N TRP A 161 13.09 5.40 20.62
CA TRP A 161 12.16 4.73 21.54
C TRP A 161 11.54 3.47 20.92
N ARG A 162 10.92 2.63 21.75
CA ARG A 162 10.25 1.39 21.37
C ARG A 162 9.23 1.57 20.25
N GLY A 163 9.27 0.70 19.25
CA GLY A 163 8.36 0.71 18.10
C GLY A 163 8.81 1.55 16.90
N VAL A 164 9.84 2.38 17.04
CA VAL A 164 10.45 3.11 15.91
C VAL A 164 11.18 2.10 15.03
N LYS A 165 10.70 1.94 13.79
CA LYS A 165 11.29 1.05 12.78
C LYS A 165 11.19 1.67 11.42
N VAL A 166 12.19 1.45 10.58
CA VAL A 166 12.16 1.84 9.18
C VAL A 166 12.91 0.78 8.38
N GLY A 167 12.42 0.51 7.17
CA GLY A 167 13.09 -0.42 6.26
C GLY A 167 13.82 0.35 5.16
N ARG A 168 14.72 -0.33 4.45
CA ARG A 168 15.68 0.29 3.53
C ARG A 168 15.06 1.25 2.51
N PHE A 169 14.06 0.79 1.75
CA PHE A 169 13.34 1.65 0.79
C PHE A 169 12.65 2.84 1.45
N ARG A 170 12.09 2.67 2.65
CA ARG A 170 11.36 3.73 3.36
C ARG A 170 12.29 4.78 3.96
N ALA A 171 13.48 4.36 4.42
CA ALA A 171 14.51 5.27 4.91
C ALA A 171 15.07 6.12 3.75
N MET A 172 15.37 5.49 2.61
CA MET A 172 15.75 6.19 1.38
C MET A 172 14.65 7.18 0.94
N LEU A 173 13.38 6.74 0.90
CA LEU A 173 12.25 7.61 0.57
C LEU A 173 12.11 8.78 1.56
N LEU A 174 12.29 8.53 2.87
CA LEU A 174 12.26 9.58 3.89
C LEU A 174 13.39 10.61 3.66
N LYS A 175 14.60 10.14 3.33
CA LYS A 175 15.75 11.00 3.00
C LYS A 175 15.47 11.85 1.76
N LEU A 176 14.90 11.26 0.70
CA LEU A 176 14.49 11.98 -0.51
C LEU A 176 13.38 13.01 -0.26
N ILE A 177 12.50 12.78 0.73
CA ILE A 177 11.48 13.77 1.12
C ILE A 177 12.10 14.93 1.91
N ALA A 178 13.05 14.64 2.79
CA ALA A 178 13.77 15.66 3.55
C ALA A 178 14.64 16.54 2.66
N GLU A 179 15.37 15.90 1.73
CA GLU A 179 16.35 16.50 0.86
C GLU A 179 16.07 16.07 -0.60
N PRO A 180 15.02 16.63 -1.23
CA PRO A 180 14.72 16.33 -2.62
C PRO A 180 15.87 16.83 -3.52
N PRO A 181 16.36 16.00 -4.45
CA PRO A 181 17.42 16.43 -5.37
C PRO A 181 16.93 17.54 -6.30
N ALA A 182 17.87 18.27 -6.89
CA ALA A 182 17.57 19.31 -7.87
C ALA A 182 16.67 18.78 -8.99
N GLN A 183 15.50 19.39 -9.13
CA GLN A 183 14.46 18.96 -10.05
C GLN A 183 14.89 19.21 -11.50
N LYS A 184 14.97 18.15 -12.31
CA LYS A 184 15.13 18.27 -13.76
C LYS A 184 13.78 18.10 -14.45
N ASN A 185 13.64 18.75 -15.61
CA ASN A 185 12.50 18.49 -16.49
C ASN A 185 12.45 17.00 -16.78
N LEU A 186 11.31 16.40 -16.48
CA LEU A 186 11.10 15.00 -16.72
C LEU A 186 10.29 14.82 -18.01
N THR A 187 10.91 14.14 -18.96
CA THR A 187 10.32 13.74 -20.24
C THR A 187 9.85 12.30 -20.13
N VAL A 188 8.57 12.07 -20.44
CA VAL A 188 8.01 10.73 -20.57
C VAL A 188 7.87 10.41 -22.06
N ASP A 189 8.53 9.35 -22.50
CA ASP A 189 8.53 8.89 -23.89
C ASP A 189 7.24 8.15 -24.27
N LYS A 190 7.18 7.60 -25.49
CA LYS A 190 5.95 6.98 -26.06
C LYS A 190 5.51 5.69 -25.36
N THR A 191 6.43 4.98 -24.70
CA THR A 191 6.12 3.76 -23.94
C THR A 191 5.87 4.10 -22.47
N PHE A 192 4.83 3.51 -21.89
CA PHE A 192 4.54 3.72 -20.47
C PHE A 192 5.34 2.74 -19.65
N THR A 193 6.42 3.19 -19.01
CA THR A 193 6.88 2.47 -17.83
C THR A 193 5.82 2.56 -16.72
N ALA A 194 5.81 1.65 -15.74
CA ALA A 194 4.92 1.77 -14.58
C ALA A 194 5.09 3.11 -13.85
N ALA A 195 6.34 3.60 -13.77
CA ALA A 195 6.70 4.91 -13.25
C ALA A 195 6.09 6.07 -14.08
N ALA A 196 6.32 6.04 -15.40
CA ALA A 196 5.77 7.00 -16.35
C ALA A 196 4.25 7.09 -16.30
N LEU A 197 3.55 5.95 -16.25
CA LEU A 197 2.09 5.91 -16.18
C LEU A 197 1.57 6.54 -14.90
N GLN A 198 2.18 6.20 -13.76
CA GLN A 198 1.81 6.77 -12.46
C GLN A 198 1.96 8.29 -12.44
N LYS A 199 3.01 8.81 -13.07
CA LYS A 199 3.24 10.25 -13.19
C LYS A 199 2.20 10.95 -14.07
N ILE A 200 2.01 10.47 -15.30
CA ILE A 200 1.09 11.13 -16.25
C ILE A 200 -0.34 11.07 -15.72
N ALA A 201 -0.74 9.96 -15.08
CA ALA A 201 -2.04 9.85 -14.46
C ALA A 201 -2.22 10.82 -13.28
N PHE A 202 -1.16 11.13 -12.52
CA PHE A 202 -1.22 12.17 -11.50
C PHE A 202 -1.46 13.55 -12.12
N GLU A 203 -0.65 13.92 -13.11
CA GLU A 203 -0.71 15.25 -13.75
C GLU A 203 -2.02 15.49 -14.51
N GLU A 204 -2.48 14.51 -15.29
CA GLU A 204 -3.62 14.70 -16.20
C GLU A 204 -4.96 14.27 -15.59
N LEU A 205 -4.93 13.29 -14.69
CA LEU A 205 -6.14 12.68 -14.13
C LEU A 205 -6.29 12.93 -12.62
N ASN A 206 -5.28 13.52 -11.97
CA ASN A 206 -5.19 13.67 -10.51
C ASN A 206 -5.34 12.31 -9.79
N PHE A 207 -4.76 11.26 -10.37
CA PHE A 207 -4.73 9.94 -9.76
C PHE A 207 -3.46 9.80 -8.93
N SER A 208 -3.63 9.50 -7.64
CA SER A 208 -2.50 9.09 -6.81
C SER A 208 -1.85 7.84 -7.39
N THR A 209 -0.55 7.66 -7.17
CA THR A 209 0.21 6.44 -7.50
C THR A 209 -0.52 5.15 -7.17
N ALA A 210 -1.05 5.06 -5.95
CA ALA A 210 -1.77 3.88 -5.47
C ALA A 210 -3.05 3.58 -6.28
N ARG A 211 -3.73 4.64 -6.72
CA ARG A 211 -4.95 4.54 -7.53
C ARG A 211 -4.59 4.13 -8.95
N THR A 212 -3.57 4.75 -9.55
CA THR A 212 -3.10 4.41 -10.88
C THR A 212 -2.68 2.96 -10.96
N ARG A 213 -1.87 2.48 -10.00
CA ARG A 213 -1.46 1.07 -9.92
C ARG A 213 -2.66 0.14 -9.78
N PHE A 214 -3.56 0.43 -8.85
CA PHE A 214 -4.76 -0.39 -8.65
C PHE A 214 -5.63 -0.50 -9.90
N ILE A 215 -5.82 0.59 -10.64
CA ILE A 215 -6.60 0.59 -11.88
C ILE A 215 -5.84 -0.15 -12.99
N ALA A 216 -4.53 0.06 -13.11
CA ALA A 216 -3.70 -0.66 -14.08
C ALA A 216 -3.74 -2.18 -13.85
N ASP A 217 -3.62 -2.63 -12.60
CA ASP A 217 -3.75 -4.04 -12.24
C ASP A 217 -5.13 -4.59 -12.66
N GLN A 218 -6.22 -3.83 -12.48
CA GLN A 218 -7.55 -4.24 -12.95
C GLN A 218 -7.65 -4.32 -14.48
N LEU A 219 -7.06 -3.36 -15.20
CA LEU A 219 -7.03 -3.35 -16.66
C LEU A 219 -6.21 -4.53 -17.21
N TYR A 220 -5.17 -4.97 -16.50
CA TYR A 220 -4.41 -6.17 -16.83
C TYR A 220 -5.16 -7.46 -16.46
N GLU A 221 -5.60 -7.61 -15.20
CA GLU A 221 -6.22 -8.81 -14.66
C GLU A 221 -7.57 -9.15 -15.30
N GLY A 222 -8.26 -8.15 -15.83
CA GLY A 222 -9.41 -8.29 -16.71
C GLY A 222 -10.64 -7.51 -16.27
N ILE A 223 -11.37 -7.03 -17.27
CA ILE A 223 -12.63 -6.29 -17.14
C ILE A 223 -13.78 -7.20 -17.58
N ASN A 224 -14.93 -7.09 -16.91
CA ASN A 224 -16.15 -7.81 -17.28
C ASN A 224 -16.94 -7.02 -18.34
N PHE A 225 -17.07 -7.54 -19.54
CA PHE A 225 -17.78 -6.93 -20.67
C PHE A 225 -19.26 -7.37 -20.77
N GLY A 226 -19.85 -7.90 -19.70
CA GLY A 226 -21.21 -8.41 -19.73
C GLY A 226 -21.30 -9.79 -20.38
N SER A 227 -22.43 -10.48 -20.21
CA SER A 227 -22.65 -11.87 -20.67
C SER A 227 -21.57 -12.88 -20.24
N GLY A 228 -20.74 -12.51 -19.25
CA GLY A 228 -19.61 -13.31 -18.78
C GLY A 228 -18.37 -13.26 -19.67
N ASP A 229 -18.24 -12.28 -20.57
CA ASP A 229 -17.00 -11.97 -21.31
C ASP A 229 -16.02 -11.23 -20.39
N TYR A 230 -14.75 -11.65 -20.38
CA TYR A 230 -13.68 -11.05 -19.58
C TYR A 230 -12.42 -10.94 -20.44
N ALA A 231 -11.78 -9.77 -20.45
CA ALA A 231 -10.51 -9.60 -21.13
C ALA A 231 -9.62 -8.56 -20.46
N GLY A 232 -8.30 -8.75 -20.57
CA GLY A 232 -7.31 -7.74 -20.25
C GLY A 232 -7.22 -6.69 -21.36
N LEU A 233 -7.13 -5.42 -20.97
CA LEU A 233 -7.01 -4.28 -21.90
C LEU A 233 -5.57 -3.76 -22.03
N ILE A 234 -4.71 -4.08 -21.07
CA ILE A 234 -3.28 -3.76 -21.09
C ILE A 234 -2.45 -5.01 -20.75
N THR A 235 -1.17 -4.99 -21.10
CA THR A 235 -0.21 -6.04 -20.74
C THR A 235 0.25 -5.90 -19.28
N TYR A 236 0.79 -6.98 -18.73
CA TYR A 236 1.66 -6.88 -17.57
C TYR A 236 2.90 -6.05 -17.96
N PRO A 237 3.50 -5.27 -17.04
CA PRO A 237 4.75 -4.57 -17.33
C PRO A 237 5.85 -5.56 -17.74
N HIS A 238 6.37 -5.45 -18.96
CA HIS A 238 7.50 -6.24 -19.45
C HIS A 238 8.73 -5.33 -19.56
N ASP A 239 9.81 -5.67 -18.87
CA ASP A 239 10.96 -4.77 -18.66
C ASP A 239 10.57 -3.37 -18.17
N GLY A 240 9.49 -3.32 -17.38
CA GLY A 240 8.90 -2.12 -16.85
C GLY A 240 7.88 -1.43 -17.77
N GLU A 241 7.78 -1.81 -19.05
CA GLU A 241 6.91 -1.18 -20.05
C GLU A 241 5.52 -1.83 -20.14
N ILE A 242 4.50 -0.99 -20.28
CA ILE A 242 3.08 -1.34 -20.36
C ILE A 242 2.60 -1.03 -21.78
N PHE A 243 1.99 -2.04 -22.41
CA PHE A 243 1.40 -1.93 -23.73
C PHE A 243 -0.11 -2.18 -23.69
N LEU A 244 -0.79 -1.79 -24.77
CA LEU A 244 -2.13 -2.29 -25.06
C LEU A 244 -2.04 -3.76 -25.47
N THR A 245 -3.07 -4.55 -25.16
CA THR A 245 -3.11 -5.96 -25.57
C THR A 245 -3.22 -6.12 -27.09
N SER A 246 -2.88 -7.31 -27.59
CA SER A 246 -3.06 -7.66 -29.01
C SER A 246 -4.53 -7.53 -29.48
N GLU A 247 -5.47 -7.78 -28.57
CA GLU A 247 -6.92 -7.63 -28.75
C GLU A 247 -7.46 -6.27 -28.28
N ARG A 248 -6.63 -5.22 -28.32
CA ARG A 248 -7.02 -3.88 -27.87
C ARG A 248 -8.34 -3.42 -28.50
N ARG A 249 -9.15 -2.77 -27.68
CA ARG A 249 -10.46 -2.23 -28.09
C ARG A 249 -10.43 -0.72 -28.04
N GLU A 250 -11.08 -0.04 -28.98
CA GLU A 250 -11.21 1.43 -28.95
C GLU A 250 -11.84 1.88 -27.62
N PRO A 251 -11.34 2.95 -26.97
CA PRO A 251 -11.83 3.38 -25.66
C PRO A 251 -13.35 3.55 -25.60
N GLU A 252 -13.93 4.19 -26.61
CA GLU A 252 -15.37 4.45 -26.70
C GLU A 252 -16.19 3.14 -26.74
N ALA A 253 -15.66 2.07 -27.35
CA ALA A 253 -16.33 0.77 -27.43
C ALA A 253 -16.35 0.02 -26.10
N VAL A 254 -15.45 0.34 -25.17
CA VAL A 254 -15.36 -0.32 -23.85
C VAL A 254 -15.87 0.54 -22.70
N LYS A 255 -16.24 1.80 -22.97
CA LYS A 255 -16.61 2.79 -21.95
C LYS A 255 -17.72 2.34 -21.00
N GLU A 256 -18.74 1.65 -21.51
CA GLU A 256 -19.89 1.22 -20.70
C GLU A 256 -19.55 0.11 -19.69
N PHE A 257 -18.45 -0.61 -19.90
CA PHE A 257 -17.99 -1.71 -19.05
C PHE A 257 -16.94 -1.27 -18.02
N LEU A 258 -16.38 -0.08 -18.20
CA LEU A 258 -15.37 0.50 -17.35
C LEU A 258 -16.00 1.48 -16.35
N THR A 259 -15.47 1.50 -15.14
CA THR A 259 -15.70 2.64 -14.24
C THR A 259 -15.11 3.91 -14.86
N ASP A 260 -15.62 5.09 -14.47
CA ASP A 260 -15.11 6.39 -14.96
C ASP A 260 -13.58 6.50 -14.86
N TYR A 261 -13.01 5.96 -13.78
CA TYR A 261 -11.57 5.95 -13.59
C TYR A 261 -10.80 4.97 -14.46
N GLN A 262 -11.32 3.75 -14.63
CA GLN A 262 -10.73 2.78 -15.54
C GLN A 262 -10.77 3.32 -16.97
N PHE A 263 -11.88 3.92 -17.38
CA PHE A 263 -12.01 4.54 -18.70
C PHE A 263 -11.01 5.69 -18.89
N LYS A 264 -10.88 6.60 -17.91
CA LYS A 264 -9.91 7.70 -17.97
C LYS A 264 -8.47 7.20 -18.10
N LEU A 265 -8.06 6.21 -17.29
CA LEU A 265 -6.71 5.66 -17.37
C LEU A 265 -6.49 4.90 -18.68
N TYR A 266 -7.45 4.08 -19.11
CA TYR A 266 -7.34 3.33 -20.35
C TYR A 266 -7.25 4.27 -21.56
N ARG A 267 -8.08 5.31 -21.62
CA ARG A 267 -8.03 6.33 -22.67
C ARG A 267 -6.69 7.08 -22.66
N LEU A 268 -6.14 7.39 -21.48
CA LEU A 268 -4.81 7.99 -21.36
C LEU A 268 -3.73 7.08 -21.96
N ILE A 269 -3.75 5.78 -21.64
CA ILE A 269 -2.81 4.79 -22.20
C ILE A 269 -2.99 4.68 -23.72
N TYR A 270 -4.24 4.65 -24.19
CA TYR A 270 -4.58 4.47 -25.60
C TYR A 270 -4.15 5.65 -26.50
N SER A 271 -4.26 6.88 -26.00
CA SER A 271 -4.11 8.10 -26.81
C SER A 271 -2.74 8.77 -26.67
N HIS A 272 -1.80 8.14 -25.98
CA HIS A 272 -0.63 8.86 -25.49
C HIS A 272 0.32 9.35 -26.58
N LYS A 273 0.83 10.57 -26.35
CA LYS A 273 1.91 11.21 -27.11
C LYS A 273 2.97 11.66 -26.11
N LYS A 274 4.24 11.63 -26.51
CA LYS A 274 5.40 12.10 -25.73
C LYS A 274 5.11 13.46 -25.06
N LYS A 275 5.39 13.58 -23.76
CA LYS A 275 5.16 14.81 -22.98
C LYS A 275 6.34 15.14 -22.05
N THR A 276 6.54 16.43 -21.82
CA THR A 276 7.55 16.96 -20.88
C THR A 276 6.84 17.80 -19.83
N PHE A 277 7.17 17.56 -18.56
CA PHE A 277 6.56 18.25 -17.42
C PHE A 277 7.57 19.19 -16.77
N LYS A 278 7.13 20.41 -16.45
CA LYS A 278 7.88 21.37 -15.64
C LYS A 278 7.54 21.14 -14.16
N LEU A 279 8.55 21.08 -13.30
CA LEU A 279 8.38 20.93 -11.86
C LEU A 279 8.50 22.29 -11.17
N ASP A 280 7.72 22.52 -10.12
CA ASP A 280 7.56 23.83 -9.45
C ASP A 280 8.32 23.96 -8.11
N GLY A 281 9.26 23.06 -7.83
CA GLY A 281 10.07 23.08 -6.61
C GLY A 281 9.40 22.47 -5.37
N THR A 282 8.11 22.14 -5.41
CA THR A 282 7.41 21.55 -4.25
C THR A 282 7.67 20.03 -4.13
N THR A 283 7.84 19.52 -2.91
CA THR A 283 8.00 18.06 -2.67
C THR A 283 6.64 17.38 -2.68
N ASN A 284 6.15 17.06 -3.87
CA ASN A 284 4.91 16.34 -4.13
C ASN A 284 5.20 14.98 -4.79
N ASP A 285 4.15 14.24 -5.19
CA ASP A 285 4.28 12.97 -5.91
C ASP A 285 5.20 13.13 -7.14
N ALA A 286 4.96 14.13 -8.00
CA ALA A 286 5.69 14.34 -9.25
C ALA A 286 7.19 14.65 -9.03
N ALA A 287 7.53 15.45 -8.02
CA ALA A 287 8.92 15.76 -7.68
C ALA A 287 9.67 14.52 -7.18
N LEU A 288 9.04 13.70 -6.33
CA LEU A 288 9.65 12.47 -5.84
C LEU A 288 9.82 11.44 -6.95
N MET A 289 8.87 11.34 -7.89
CA MET A 289 9.00 10.48 -9.06
C MET A 289 10.21 10.90 -9.92
N ALA A 290 10.35 12.19 -10.19
CA ALA A 290 11.50 12.72 -10.93
C ALA A 290 12.81 12.46 -10.19
N ALA A 291 12.83 12.56 -8.86
CA ALA A 291 13.98 12.22 -8.03
C ALA A 291 14.36 10.75 -8.17
N PHE A 292 13.40 9.83 -8.11
CA PHE A 292 13.67 8.40 -8.27
C PHE A 292 14.16 8.05 -9.67
N GLU A 293 13.58 8.65 -10.70
CA GLU A 293 14.03 8.42 -12.09
C GLU A 293 15.44 8.96 -12.32
N ALA A 294 15.76 10.15 -11.80
CA ALA A 294 17.12 10.68 -11.82
C ALA A 294 18.11 9.77 -11.09
N ALA A 295 17.68 9.18 -9.97
CA ALA A 295 18.44 8.22 -9.20
C ALA A 295 18.40 6.78 -9.76
N LYS A 296 17.69 6.54 -10.87
CA LYS A 296 17.50 5.20 -11.50
C LYS A 296 16.99 4.12 -10.55
N VAL A 297 16.23 4.53 -9.53
CA VAL A 297 15.63 3.63 -8.56
C VAL A 297 14.31 3.10 -9.13
N ASP A 298 14.08 1.79 -9.06
CA ASP A 298 12.77 1.24 -9.34
C ASP A 298 11.84 1.42 -8.11
N TRP A 299 10.88 2.33 -8.27
CA TRP A 299 9.99 2.80 -7.21
C TRP A 299 8.53 2.41 -7.42
N ALA A 300 8.12 2.03 -8.64
CA ALA A 300 6.72 2.01 -9.04
C ALA A 300 5.85 1.07 -8.17
N ASP A 301 6.42 -0.06 -7.75
CA ASP A 301 5.73 -1.04 -6.91
C ASP A 301 5.76 -0.70 -5.41
N PHE A 302 6.72 0.12 -4.99
CA PHE A 302 7.01 0.36 -3.58
C PHE A 302 6.58 1.74 -3.10
N TYR A 303 6.44 2.71 -4.00
CA TYR A 303 6.19 4.11 -3.67
C TYR A 303 4.93 4.31 -2.84
N SER A 304 3.79 3.85 -3.36
CA SER A 304 2.48 3.98 -2.71
C SER A 304 2.48 3.38 -1.30
N VAL A 305 3.08 2.19 -1.18
CA VAL A 305 3.18 1.46 0.09
C VAL A 305 4.17 2.13 1.03
N GLY A 306 5.24 2.72 0.48
CA GLY A 306 6.25 3.49 1.19
C GLY A 306 5.66 4.75 1.82
N ILE A 307 5.05 5.63 1.03
CA ILE A 307 4.40 6.87 1.49
C ILE A 307 3.33 6.56 2.54
N ALA A 308 2.42 5.64 2.26
CA ALA A 308 1.37 5.27 3.20
C ALA A 308 1.95 4.75 4.53
N SER A 309 3.07 4.01 4.48
CA SER A 309 3.76 3.54 5.68
C SER A 309 4.46 4.66 6.44
N LEU A 310 5.09 5.62 5.77
CA LEU A 310 5.74 6.76 6.41
C LEU A 310 4.70 7.67 7.10
N ILE A 311 3.58 7.94 6.44
CA ILE A 311 2.44 8.68 7.04
C ILE A 311 1.88 7.93 8.24
N LYS A 312 1.64 6.61 8.10
CA LYS A 312 1.10 5.79 9.20
C LYS A 312 2.02 5.76 10.42
N ARG A 313 3.33 5.80 10.20
CA ARG A 313 4.36 5.87 11.26
C ARG A 313 4.61 7.29 11.75
N LYS A 314 3.89 8.29 11.20
CA LYS A 314 4.07 9.71 11.49
C LYS A 314 5.50 10.20 11.24
N TYR A 315 6.21 9.64 10.27
CA TYR A 315 7.52 10.15 9.86
C TYR A 315 7.36 11.34 8.92
N ILE A 316 6.30 11.33 8.11
CA ILE A 316 5.92 12.44 7.23
C ILE A 316 4.46 12.82 7.45
N ALA A 317 4.13 14.08 7.16
CA ALA A 317 2.77 14.59 7.05
C ALA A 317 2.48 14.92 5.57
N ALA A 318 1.22 14.72 5.16
CA ALA A 318 0.74 15.12 3.84
C ALA A 318 -0.17 16.34 4.01
N GLU A 319 0.24 17.48 3.48
CA GLU A 319 -0.44 18.79 3.56
C GLU A 319 -0.53 19.37 2.16
N ASP A 320 -1.74 19.71 1.70
CA ASP A 320 -1.96 20.34 0.39
C ASP A 320 -1.24 19.65 -0.79
N SER A 321 -1.28 18.31 -0.82
CA SER A 321 -0.59 17.47 -1.83
C SER A 321 0.94 17.53 -1.80
N THR A 322 1.52 18.10 -0.74
CA THR A 322 2.96 18.10 -0.45
C THR A 322 3.29 17.20 0.73
N TYR A 323 4.53 16.71 0.78
CA TYR A 323 5.06 15.92 1.88
C TYR A 323 6.04 16.74 2.71
N LYS A 324 5.84 16.73 4.03
CA LYS A 324 6.77 17.34 4.99
C LYS A 324 7.26 16.31 5.99
N VAL A 325 8.54 16.34 6.27
CA VAL A 325 9.14 15.52 7.33
C VAL A 325 8.69 16.07 8.69
N THR A 326 8.26 15.17 9.58
CA THR A 326 7.87 15.52 10.94
C THR A 326 9.08 15.55 11.87
N ALA A 327 8.95 16.08 13.09
CA ALA A 327 10.01 15.99 14.09
C ALA A 327 10.48 14.55 14.38
N LEU A 328 9.56 13.57 14.38
CA LEU A 328 9.93 12.15 14.51
C LEU A 328 10.69 11.65 13.28
N GLY A 329 10.22 12.00 12.08
CA GLY A 329 10.92 11.67 10.84
C GLY A 329 12.35 12.21 10.82
N GLN A 330 12.53 13.46 11.28
CA GLN A 330 13.85 14.08 11.37
C GLN A 330 14.75 13.32 12.37
N ARG A 331 14.25 13.00 13.57
CA ARG A 331 15.02 12.18 14.54
C ARG A 331 15.43 10.83 13.97
N VAL A 332 14.58 10.20 13.16
CA VAL A 332 14.94 8.95 12.47
C VAL A 332 16.07 9.18 11.48
N LEU A 333 16.02 10.25 10.68
CA LEU A 333 17.11 10.59 9.76
C LEU A 333 18.42 10.88 10.51
N ASP A 334 18.36 11.70 11.55
CA ASP A 334 19.51 12.06 12.38
C ASP A 334 20.14 10.84 13.05
N ALA A 335 19.32 9.89 13.52
CA ALA A 335 19.81 8.66 14.13
C ALA A 335 20.51 7.74 13.11
N LEU A 336 20.06 7.75 11.85
CA LEU A 336 20.64 6.93 10.79
C LEU A 336 21.88 7.56 10.15
N ALA A 337 22.00 8.88 10.22
CA ALA A 337 23.13 9.63 9.68
C ALA A 337 24.46 9.22 10.34
N GLY A 338 25.54 9.27 9.57
CA GLY A 338 26.89 8.93 10.02
C GLY A 338 27.20 7.43 9.95
N PHE A 339 26.29 6.55 10.39
CA PHE A 339 26.54 5.10 10.42
C PHE A 339 25.96 4.37 9.19
N PHE A 340 24.79 4.77 8.72
CA PHE A 340 24.03 4.02 7.71
C PHE A 340 23.83 4.77 6.38
N ASP A 341 24.64 5.80 6.12
CA ASP A 341 24.51 6.62 4.90
C ASP A 341 24.63 5.79 3.62
N ASN A 342 25.51 4.79 3.61
CA ASN A 342 25.72 3.86 2.50
C ASN A 342 24.76 2.67 2.48
N VAL A 343 23.79 2.62 3.41
CA VAL A 343 22.78 1.55 3.51
C VAL A 343 21.42 2.04 3.02
N PHE A 344 21.11 3.32 3.27
CA PHE A 344 19.81 3.93 2.97
C PHE A 344 19.86 4.95 1.82
N SER A 345 20.93 4.95 1.03
CA SER A 345 21.05 5.75 -0.19
C SER A 345 20.39 5.06 -1.40
N ALA A 346 20.09 5.87 -2.42
CA ALA A 346 19.65 5.35 -3.72
C ALA A 346 20.69 4.44 -4.37
N ASP A 347 21.98 4.79 -4.24
CA ASP A 347 23.07 3.98 -4.78
C ASP A 347 23.13 2.59 -4.14
N SER A 348 23.00 2.51 -2.81
CA SER A 348 22.94 1.24 -2.08
C SER A 348 21.72 0.39 -2.46
N TYR A 349 20.57 1.05 -2.65
CA TYR A 349 19.37 0.37 -3.12
C TYR A 349 19.57 -0.21 -4.52
N ASN A 350 20.16 0.57 -5.43
CA ASN A 350 20.47 0.15 -6.80
C ASN A 350 21.54 -0.94 -6.85
N GLU A 351 22.56 -0.88 -5.99
CA GLU A 351 23.58 -1.91 -5.86
C GLU A 351 22.94 -3.28 -5.59
N VAL A 352 22.03 -3.36 -4.61
CA VAL A 352 21.33 -4.62 -4.32
C VAL A 352 20.44 -5.04 -5.49
N ASN A 353 19.74 -4.12 -6.14
CA ASN A 353 18.93 -4.48 -7.31
C ASN A 353 19.81 -5.01 -8.47
N ALA A 354 21.01 -4.48 -8.65
CA ALA A 354 21.96 -4.98 -9.64
C ALA A 354 22.45 -6.39 -9.28
N GLN A 355 22.77 -6.65 -8.01
CA GLN A 355 23.13 -8.00 -7.54
C GLN A 355 21.98 -9.00 -7.69
N VAL A 356 20.75 -8.58 -7.39
CA VAL A 356 19.52 -9.37 -7.62
C VAL A 356 19.36 -9.72 -9.10
N LYS A 357 19.67 -8.79 -10.02
CA LYS A 357 19.70 -9.08 -11.46
C LYS A 357 20.79 -10.08 -11.85
N GLN A 358 21.96 -10.05 -11.19
CA GLN A 358 23.00 -11.06 -11.43
C GLN A 358 22.58 -12.45 -10.95
N ILE A 359 21.88 -12.56 -9.82
CA ILE A 359 21.29 -13.82 -9.38
C ILE A 359 20.26 -14.31 -10.40
N ALA A 360 19.34 -13.44 -10.83
CA ALA A 360 18.33 -13.76 -11.83
C ALA A 360 18.93 -14.27 -13.15
N ALA A 361 20.08 -13.72 -13.56
CA ALA A 361 20.81 -14.15 -14.76
C ALA A 361 21.64 -15.43 -14.57
N GLY A 362 21.74 -15.97 -13.35
CA GLY A 362 22.58 -17.12 -13.02
C GLY A 362 24.08 -16.80 -12.87
N ASN A 363 24.44 -15.51 -12.84
CA ASN A 363 25.83 -15.04 -12.74
C ASN A 363 26.33 -14.87 -11.30
N ALA A 364 25.43 -14.99 -10.31
CA ALA A 364 25.76 -14.85 -8.90
C ALA A 364 24.98 -15.84 -8.04
N GLN A 365 25.61 -16.31 -6.96
CA GLN A 365 24.99 -17.21 -5.98
C GLN A 365 24.23 -16.40 -4.92
N LYS A 366 22.98 -16.80 -4.64
CA LYS A 366 22.08 -16.13 -3.68
C LYS A 366 22.75 -15.90 -2.32
N ILE A 367 23.28 -16.95 -1.70
CA ILE A 367 23.82 -16.88 -0.34
C ILE A 367 25.04 -15.94 -0.29
N SER A 368 25.96 -16.05 -1.25
CA SER A 368 27.13 -15.18 -1.32
C SER A 368 26.78 -13.70 -1.47
N VAL A 369 25.74 -13.36 -2.24
CA VAL A 369 25.25 -11.98 -2.34
C VAL A 369 24.71 -11.47 -1.00
N ILE A 370 23.95 -12.30 -0.29
CA ILE A 370 23.39 -11.95 1.02
C ILE A 370 24.52 -11.76 2.04
N GLU A 371 25.45 -12.70 2.12
CA GLU A 371 26.61 -12.68 3.03
C GLU A 371 27.47 -11.44 2.82
N ASN A 372 27.86 -11.15 1.58
CA ASN A 372 28.70 -10.00 1.26
C ASN A 372 28.05 -8.68 1.65
N TYR A 373 26.74 -8.56 1.39
CA TYR A 373 25.99 -7.37 1.78
C TYR A 373 25.86 -7.27 3.31
N CYS A 374 25.47 -8.36 3.98
CA CYS A 374 25.25 -8.38 5.43
C CYS A 374 26.55 -8.20 6.20
N ALA A 375 27.69 -8.70 5.72
CA ALA A 375 29.00 -8.47 6.32
C ALA A 375 29.36 -6.97 6.35
N ARG A 376 29.18 -6.26 5.22
CA ARG A 376 29.38 -4.80 5.15
C ARG A 376 28.42 -4.06 6.07
N PHE A 377 27.14 -4.42 6.06
CA PHE A 377 26.13 -3.82 6.93
C PHE A 377 26.42 -4.06 8.42
N ASN A 378 26.86 -5.27 8.79
CA ASN A 378 27.11 -5.64 10.18
C ASN A 378 28.28 -4.87 10.79
N LYS A 379 29.28 -4.48 9.98
CA LYS A 379 30.33 -3.57 10.42
C LYS A 379 29.75 -2.22 10.86
N SER A 380 28.97 -1.57 9.99
CA SER A 380 28.30 -0.31 10.31
C SER A 380 27.32 -0.44 11.47
N PHE A 381 26.62 -1.57 11.57
CA PHE A 381 25.70 -1.84 12.67
C PHE A 381 26.43 -1.99 14.02
N ALA A 382 27.56 -2.69 14.06
CA ALA A 382 28.36 -2.83 15.27
C ALA A 382 28.89 -1.47 15.78
N GLU A 383 29.38 -0.63 14.86
CA GLU A 383 29.83 0.74 15.17
C GLU A 383 28.67 1.60 15.72
N ALA A 384 27.49 1.52 15.09
CA ALA A 384 26.31 2.25 15.55
C ALA A 384 25.85 1.80 16.94
N MET A 385 25.84 0.49 17.21
CA MET A 385 25.46 -0.06 18.51
C MET A 385 26.44 0.31 19.61
N ALA A 386 27.75 0.25 19.34
CA ALA A 386 28.78 0.68 20.28
C ALA A 386 28.63 2.16 20.69
N SER A 387 28.10 3.01 19.79
CA SER A 387 27.87 4.43 20.09
C SER A 387 26.75 4.72 21.09
N LEU A 388 25.88 3.73 21.39
CA LEU A 388 24.75 3.90 22.31
C LEU A 388 25.15 3.76 23.79
N GLY A 389 26.30 3.15 24.08
CA GLY A 389 26.67 2.69 25.43
C GLY A 389 26.11 1.30 25.74
N GLU A 390 26.82 0.51 26.56
CA GLU A 390 26.52 -0.92 26.80
C GLU A 390 25.12 -1.15 27.43
N ASP A 391 24.63 -0.19 28.22
CA ASP A 391 23.35 -0.27 28.95
C ASP A 391 22.17 0.44 28.26
N ALA A 392 22.28 0.78 26.97
CA ALA A 392 21.23 1.49 26.26
C ALA A 392 20.00 0.59 26.02
N GLU A 393 19.07 0.60 26.98
CA GLU A 393 17.77 -0.04 26.84
C GLU A 393 16.77 0.83 26.05
N PRO A 394 15.89 0.21 25.23
CA PRO A 394 14.82 0.94 24.57
C PRO A 394 13.91 1.66 25.56
N GLN A 395 13.81 2.98 25.40
CA GLN A 395 12.90 3.82 26.19
C GLN A 395 11.50 3.86 25.56
N ASP A 396 10.49 4.21 26.35
CA ASP A 396 9.15 4.47 25.82
C ASP A 396 9.08 5.84 25.11
N GLU A 397 8.13 6.00 24.19
CA GLU A 397 7.88 7.28 23.53
C GLU A 397 7.66 8.37 24.59
N PRO A 398 8.39 9.50 24.53
CA PRO A 398 8.29 10.54 25.55
C PRO A 398 6.86 11.05 25.63
N VAL A 399 6.34 11.08 26.85
CA VAL A 399 4.94 11.38 27.07
C VAL A 399 4.72 12.89 26.97
N VAL A 400 3.80 13.29 26.10
CA VAL A 400 3.43 14.71 25.95
C VAL A 400 2.42 15.06 27.03
N GLU A 401 2.74 16.04 27.88
CA GLU A 401 1.81 16.57 28.86
C GLU A 401 0.67 17.33 28.16
N SER A 402 -0.54 17.16 28.67
CA SER A 402 -1.67 18.03 28.35
C SER A 402 -1.87 19.02 29.48
N GLU A 403 -2.39 20.20 29.16
CA GLU A 403 -2.87 21.17 30.16
C GLU A 403 -4.09 20.65 30.93
N GLU A 404 -4.70 19.56 30.47
CA GLU A 404 -5.94 19.10 31.04
C GLU A 404 -5.75 18.18 32.26
N VAL A 405 -6.65 18.31 33.24
CA VAL A 405 -6.58 17.59 34.53
C VAL A 405 -7.51 16.37 34.53
N CYS A 406 -7.13 15.33 35.28
CA CYS A 406 -7.92 14.12 35.44
C CYS A 406 -9.12 14.37 36.37
N GLU A 407 -10.33 14.25 35.84
CA GLU A 407 -11.60 14.38 36.59
C GLU A 407 -11.76 13.39 37.76
N LYS A 408 -11.00 12.29 37.81
CA LYS A 408 -11.12 11.27 38.86
C LYS A 408 -10.15 11.44 40.03
N CYS A 409 -8.99 12.04 39.81
CA CYS A 409 -7.94 12.10 40.83
C CYS A 409 -7.17 13.42 40.89
N GLY A 410 -7.50 14.39 40.03
CA GLY A 410 -6.85 15.71 40.02
C GLY A 410 -5.42 15.74 39.47
N ARG A 411 -4.81 14.60 39.10
CA ARG A 411 -3.49 14.56 38.45
C ARG A 411 -3.57 15.01 36.98
N LYS A 412 -2.46 15.50 36.41
CA LYS A 412 -2.40 15.87 34.99
C LYS A 412 -2.76 14.71 34.06
N MET A 413 -3.33 15.02 32.89
CA MET A 413 -3.54 14.06 31.82
C MET A 413 -2.37 14.10 30.83
N LEU A 414 -2.05 12.94 30.27
CA LEU A 414 -0.96 12.69 29.35
C LEU A 414 -1.53 12.31 27.99
N ILE A 415 -1.00 12.88 26.91
CA ILE A 415 -1.38 12.53 25.55
C ILE A 415 -0.68 11.22 25.18
N ARG A 416 -1.46 10.19 24.85
CA ARG A 416 -0.97 8.88 24.43
C ARG A 416 -1.59 8.47 23.10
N HIS A 417 -0.91 7.57 22.39
CA HIS A 417 -1.38 6.99 21.14
C HIS A 417 -1.72 5.51 21.32
N GLY A 418 -2.89 5.10 20.85
CA GLY A 418 -3.33 3.71 20.91
C GLY A 418 -3.95 3.24 19.61
N ARG A 419 -4.43 1.99 19.59
CA ARG A 419 -5.08 1.35 18.43
C ARG A 419 -6.24 2.15 17.83
N TYR A 420 -6.89 3.00 18.64
CA TYR A 420 -8.08 3.75 18.26
C TYR A 420 -7.81 5.22 17.94
N GLY A 421 -6.56 5.68 18.04
CA GLY A 421 -6.18 7.08 17.87
C GLY A 421 -5.51 7.65 19.12
N THR A 422 -5.39 8.97 19.15
CA THR A 422 -4.84 9.72 20.27
C THR A 422 -5.87 9.84 21.39
N PHE A 423 -5.44 9.66 22.63
CA PHE A 423 -6.28 9.74 23.81
C PHE A 423 -5.48 10.34 24.97
N LEU A 424 -6.20 10.94 25.91
CA LEU A 424 -5.65 11.41 27.17
C LEU A 424 -5.72 10.28 28.19
N ALA A 425 -4.62 10.03 28.90
CA ALA A 425 -4.51 9.06 29.97
C ALA A 425 -4.05 9.75 31.25
N CYS A 426 -4.59 9.38 32.41
CA CYS A 426 -4.13 9.96 33.67
C CYS A 426 -2.65 9.66 33.91
N SER A 427 -1.87 10.66 34.36
CA SER A 427 -0.48 10.45 34.76
C SER A 427 -0.32 9.51 35.96
N GLY A 428 -1.39 9.32 36.73
CA GLY A 428 -1.45 8.41 37.86
C GLY A 428 -1.62 6.93 37.54
N TYR A 429 -1.50 6.50 36.28
CA TYR A 429 -1.54 5.08 35.93
C TYR A 429 -0.34 4.34 36.57
N PRO A 430 -0.51 3.13 37.15
CA PRO A 430 -1.68 2.25 37.08
C PRO A 430 -2.78 2.48 38.13
N GLU A 431 -2.54 3.34 39.13
CA GLU A 431 -3.49 3.61 40.23
C GLU A 431 -4.78 4.27 39.71
N CYS A 432 -4.66 5.24 38.79
CA CYS A 432 -5.78 5.87 38.12
C CYS A 432 -5.80 5.47 36.64
N LYS A 433 -6.74 4.59 36.27
CA LYS A 433 -6.92 4.11 34.89
C LYS A 433 -7.82 5.02 34.03
N ASN A 434 -8.04 6.27 34.45
CA ASN A 434 -8.93 7.16 33.71
C ASN A 434 -8.32 7.51 32.34
N THR A 435 -9.13 7.39 31.29
CA THR A 435 -8.74 7.75 29.92
C THR A 435 -9.92 8.43 29.22
N ARG A 436 -9.62 9.32 28.28
CA ARG A 436 -10.64 9.98 27.46
C ARG A 436 -10.11 10.32 26.07
N PRO A 437 -10.98 10.53 25.07
CA PRO A 437 -10.53 10.95 23.75
C PRO A 437 -9.77 12.28 23.82
N PHE A 438 -8.67 12.40 23.07
CA PHE A 438 -8.01 13.68 22.88
C PHE A 438 -8.77 14.45 21.80
N LEU A 439 -9.18 15.68 22.13
CA LEU A 439 -9.94 16.57 21.25
C LEU A 439 -9.08 17.80 20.96
N GLU A 440 -8.72 18.00 19.70
CA GLU A 440 -8.00 19.18 19.26
C GLU A 440 -9.03 20.24 18.84
N PHE A 441 -9.23 21.26 19.68
CA PHE A 441 -10.22 22.30 19.41
C PHE A 441 -9.79 23.18 18.23
N LEU A 442 -10.75 23.47 17.36
CA LEU A 442 -10.59 24.30 16.18
C LEU A 442 -11.17 25.68 16.45
N ASP A 443 -10.59 26.71 15.82
CA ASP A 443 -11.18 28.05 15.78
C ASP A 443 -12.36 28.12 14.78
N LYS A 444 -13.37 27.27 15.03
CA LYS A 444 -14.58 27.11 14.23
C LYS A 444 -15.77 26.82 15.14
N LYS A 445 -16.93 27.36 14.77
CA LYS A 445 -18.16 27.25 15.56
C LYS A 445 -19.04 26.11 15.05
N CYS A 446 -19.69 25.42 15.98
CA CYS A 446 -20.64 24.39 15.69
C CYS A 446 -21.85 25.02 14.99
N PRO A 447 -22.28 24.49 13.83
CA PRO A 447 -23.43 25.04 13.13
C PRO A 447 -24.77 24.76 13.84
N LYS A 448 -24.80 23.84 14.82
CA LYS A 448 -26.02 23.48 15.57
C LYS A 448 -26.22 24.34 16.81
N CYS A 449 -25.18 24.56 17.61
CA CYS A 449 -25.28 25.25 18.91
C CYS A 449 -24.34 26.46 19.09
N GLY A 450 -23.44 26.72 18.13
CA GLY A 450 -22.46 27.80 18.23
C GLY A 450 -21.22 27.51 19.09
N GLY A 451 -21.17 26.39 19.83
CA GLY A 451 -20.01 25.96 20.62
C GLY A 451 -18.78 25.60 19.77
N ARG A 452 -17.63 25.31 20.38
CA ARG A 452 -16.40 25.02 19.62
C ARG A 452 -16.47 23.65 18.93
N LEU A 453 -15.91 23.58 17.73
CA LEU A 453 -15.65 22.30 17.05
C LEU A 453 -14.29 21.75 17.48
N ALA A 454 -14.21 20.44 17.57
CA ALA A 454 -12.97 19.72 17.83
C ALA A 454 -12.73 18.65 16.77
N LYS A 455 -11.46 18.42 16.47
CA LYS A 455 -10.96 17.36 15.63
C LYS A 455 -10.61 16.15 16.49
N ARG A 456 -11.12 14.99 16.10
CA ARG A 456 -10.87 13.70 16.74
C ARG A 456 -10.26 12.72 15.74
N SER A 457 -9.03 12.30 16.00
CA SER A 457 -8.35 11.28 15.20
C SER A 457 -8.81 9.87 15.61
N LEU A 458 -9.31 9.10 14.63
CA LEU A 458 -9.78 7.73 14.80
C LEU A 458 -8.83 6.73 14.12
N SER A 459 -9.04 5.44 14.38
CA SER A 459 -8.31 4.35 13.71
C SER A 459 -8.34 4.47 12.18
N ARG A 460 -7.23 4.09 11.52
CA ARG A 460 -7.02 4.14 10.05
C ARG A 460 -6.96 5.56 9.47
N ASN A 461 -6.38 6.52 10.20
CA ASN A 461 -6.25 7.93 9.79
C ASN A 461 -7.59 8.58 9.39
N ARG A 462 -8.69 8.15 10.00
CA ARG A 462 -9.99 8.79 9.79
C ARG A 462 -10.14 9.90 10.80
N ILE A 463 -10.56 11.08 10.35
CA ILE A 463 -10.75 12.24 11.20
C ILE A 463 -12.25 12.49 11.30
N LEU A 464 -12.73 12.68 12.53
CA LEU A 464 -14.10 13.07 12.83
C LEU A 464 -14.07 14.46 13.45
N TYR A 465 -14.98 15.33 13.03
CA TYR A 465 -15.18 16.64 13.63
C TYR A 465 -16.45 16.60 14.48
N CYS A 466 -16.35 17.02 15.74
CA CYS A 466 -17.45 16.97 16.70
C CYS A 466 -17.56 18.27 17.49
N CYS A 467 -18.76 18.60 17.95
CA CYS A 467 -18.96 19.72 18.86
C CYS A 467 -18.58 19.33 20.30
N GLU A 468 -18.12 20.32 21.08
CA GLU A 468 -17.81 20.15 22.49
C GLU A 468 -19.06 20.00 23.39
N THR A 469 -20.18 20.65 23.03
CA THR A 469 -21.37 20.74 23.89
C THR A 469 -22.58 19.96 23.40
N CYS A 470 -22.71 19.72 22.08
CA CYS A 470 -23.86 19.03 21.50
C CYS A 470 -23.46 17.78 20.71
N ASP A 471 -24.46 17.04 20.24
CA ASP A 471 -24.34 15.80 19.46
C ASP A 471 -23.90 16.00 18.00
N PHE A 472 -23.55 17.22 17.58
CA PHE A 472 -23.12 17.49 16.21
C PHE A 472 -21.81 16.76 15.90
N MET A 473 -21.83 15.95 14.85
CA MET A 473 -20.68 15.22 14.34
C MET A 473 -20.69 15.20 12.81
N THR A 474 -19.53 15.36 12.19
CA THR A 474 -19.36 15.27 10.74
C THR A 474 -18.00 14.70 10.36
N TRP A 475 -17.95 14.04 9.20
CA TRP A 475 -16.71 13.62 8.55
C TRP A 475 -16.15 14.70 7.61
N ASP A 476 -16.96 15.71 7.31
CA ASP A 476 -16.61 16.78 6.40
C ASP A 476 -15.76 17.83 7.12
N GLU A 477 -14.74 18.32 6.44
CA GLU A 477 -13.74 19.17 7.05
C GLU A 477 -14.25 20.61 7.19
N PRO A 478 -14.25 21.21 8.39
CA PRO A 478 -14.61 22.61 8.56
C PRO A 478 -13.56 23.50 7.91
N GLN A 479 -14.02 24.52 7.19
CA GLN A 479 -13.17 25.39 6.38
C GLN A 479 -12.83 26.68 7.09
N ALA A 480 -11.73 27.31 6.67
CA ALA A 480 -11.34 28.62 7.18
C ALA A 480 -12.44 29.67 6.96
N MET A 481 -13.07 29.64 5.79
CA MET A 481 -14.16 30.54 5.40
C MET A 481 -15.47 30.26 6.14
N THR A 482 -16.22 31.33 6.42
CA THR A 482 -17.59 31.28 6.94
C THR A 482 -18.59 31.58 5.82
N CYS A 483 -19.85 31.18 6.03
CA CYS A 483 -20.91 31.44 5.08
C CYS A 483 -21.17 32.95 5.02
N LYS A 484 -21.11 33.54 3.82
CA LYS A 484 -21.34 34.98 3.62
C LYS A 484 -22.76 35.44 3.95
N VAL A 485 -23.73 34.52 4.02
CA VAL A 485 -25.14 34.83 4.28
C VAL A 485 -25.48 34.78 5.77
N CYS A 486 -25.14 33.67 6.45
CA CYS A 486 -25.53 33.46 7.85
C CYS A 486 -24.35 33.42 8.83
N GLY A 487 -23.12 33.58 8.36
CA GLY A 487 -21.90 33.53 9.20
C GLY A 487 -21.51 32.14 9.71
N ALA A 488 -22.31 31.10 9.45
CA ALA A 488 -22.02 29.75 9.93
C ALA A 488 -20.77 29.15 9.27
N THR A 489 -20.12 28.20 9.97
CA THR A 489 -18.95 27.49 9.44
C THR A 489 -19.29 26.74 8.15
N MET A 490 -18.43 26.89 7.15
CA MET A 490 -18.50 26.14 5.89
C MET A 490 -17.77 24.80 6.05
N PHE A 491 -18.26 23.77 5.36
CA PHE A 491 -17.68 22.43 5.36
C PHE A 491 -17.32 22.01 3.93
N ALA A 492 -16.25 21.23 3.79
CA ALA A 492 -15.86 20.62 2.52
C ALA A 492 -16.16 19.12 2.54
N HIS A 493 -17.11 18.70 1.71
CA HIS A 493 -17.35 17.29 1.45
C HIS A 493 -16.35 16.79 0.40
N LYS A 494 -15.40 15.97 0.85
CA LYS A 494 -14.41 15.34 -0.03
C LYS A 494 -15.03 14.12 -0.70
N PHE A 495 -15.21 14.21 -2.02
CA PHE A 495 -15.47 13.02 -2.81
C PHE A 495 -14.16 12.29 -3.08
N ARG A 496 -14.26 10.99 -3.32
CA ARG A 496 -13.12 10.22 -3.81
C ARG A 496 -12.68 10.70 -5.22
N ASP A 497 -13.65 11.21 -6.01
CA ASP A 497 -13.54 11.32 -7.48
C ASP A 497 -13.91 12.70 -8.06
N ARG A 498 -14.25 13.67 -7.22
CA ARG A 498 -14.70 15.01 -7.64
C ARG A 498 -14.05 16.07 -6.78
N VAL A 499 -13.98 17.29 -7.32
CA VAL A 499 -13.58 18.48 -6.55
C VAL A 499 -14.44 18.54 -5.27
N PRO A 500 -13.83 18.85 -4.10
CA PRO A 500 -14.58 18.99 -2.86
C PRO A 500 -15.77 19.93 -3.03
N MET A 501 -16.92 19.52 -2.52
CA MET A 501 -18.11 20.37 -2.53
C MET A 501 -18.19 21.12 -1.21
N PHE A 502 -18.16 22.43 -1.30
CA PHE A 502 -18.31 23.32 -0.15
C PHE A 502 -19.78 23.56 0.14
N TYR A 503 -20.15 23.57 1.42
CA TYR A 503 -21.52 23.83 1.82
C TYR A 503 -21.60 24.51 3.20
N CYS A 504 -22.67 25.27 3.42
CA CYS A 504 -22.95 25.88 4.71
C CYS A 504 -23.38 24.83 5.75
N GLY A 505 -22.79 24.85 6.94
CA GLY A 505 -23.17 23.92 8.01
C GLY A 505 -24.56 24.18 8.60
N ASN A 506 -25.08 25.40 8.49
CA ASN A 506 -26.43 25.73 8.95
C ASN A 506 -27.46 25.17 7.95
N GLU A 507 -28.20 24.13 8.35
CA GLU A 507 -29.19 23.45 7.50
C GLU A 507 -30.32 24.40 7.04
N ASN A 508 -30.61 25.46 7.80
CA ASN A 508 -31.67 26.44 7.53
C ASN A 508 -31.21 27.66 6.72
N CYS A 509 -29.96 27.70 6.29
CA CYS A 509 -29.44 28.82 5.50
C CYS A 509 -29.97 28.79 4.06
N SER A 510 -30.33 29.94 3.48
CA SER A 510 -30.83 30.01 2.09
C SER A 510 -29.85 29.44 1.06
N THR A 511 -28.54 29.49 1.32
CA THR A 511 -27.51 28.83 0.46
C THR A 511 -27.62 27.30 0.43
N ARG A 512 -28.45 26.70 1.28
CA ARG A 512 -28.77 25.29 1.30
C ARG A 512 -30.01 24.95 0.50
N GLU A 513 -30.84 25.91 0.11
CA GLU A 513 -32.01 25.65 -0.72
C GLU A 513 -31.57 25.03 -2.05
N ASN A 514 -32.14 23.87 -2.39
CA ASN A 514 -31.80 23.08 -3.59
C ASN A 514 -30.32 22.68 -3.74
N HIS A 515 -29.50 22.85 -2.70
CA HIS A 515 -28.07 22.53 -2.79
C HIS A 515 -27.86 21.01 -2.93
N PRO A 516 -27.04 20.52 -3.89
CA PRO A 516 -26.84 19.08 -4.15
C PRO A 516 -26.40 18.29 -2.91
N MET A 517 -25.67 18.95 -2.00
CA MET A 517 -25.21 18.36 -0.74
C MET A 517 -26.34 17.87 0.18
N ASN A 518 -27.55 18.43 0.11
CA ASN A 518 -28.67 17.99 0.95
C ASN A 518 -28.98 16.50 0.74
N LYS A 519 -28.97 16.05 -0.53
CA LYS A 519 -29.21 14.65 -0.89
C LYS A 519 -28.11 13.73 -0.33
N ILE A 520 -26.86 14.18 -0.39
CA ILE A 520 -25.71 13.43 0.12
C ILE A 520 -25.78 13.27 1.64
N LEU A 521 -26.06 14.36 2.37
CA LEU A 521 -26.19 14.30 3.82
C LEU A 521 -27.37 13.42 4.26
N ALA A 522 -28.51 13.50 3.55
CA ALA A 522 -29.65 12.62 3.80
C ALA A 522 -29.28 11.13 3.62
N ASP A 523 -28.54 10.80 2.56
CA ASP A 523 -28.06 9.44 2.33
C ASP A 523 -27.07 8.95 3.40
N ILE A 524 -26.20 9.84 3.89
CA ILE A 524 -25.27 9.53 4.99
C ILE A 524 -26.05 9.25 6.28
N LYS A 525 -27.00 10.13 6.65
CA LYS A 525 -27.89 9.94 7.81
C LYS A 525 -28.63 8.60 7.71
N ARG A 526 -29.24 8.31 6.56
CA ARG A 526 -29.94 7.03 6.29
C ARG A 526 -29.04 5.81 6.49
N ARG A 527 -27.82 5.82 5.94
CA ARG A 527 -26.86 4.71 6.08
C ARG A 527 -26.40 4.52 7.54
N ALA A 528 -26.27 5.61 8.30
CA ALA A 528 -25.94 5.55 9.72
C ALA A 528 -27.05 4.88 10.53
N GLU A 529 -28.31 5.25 10.28
CA GLU A 529 -29.49 4.65 10.92
C GLU A 529 -29.57 3.13 10.67
N VAL A 530 -29.40 2.71 9.41
CA VAL A 530 -29.40 1.28 9.04
C VAL A 530 -28.29 0.51 9.77
N ARG A 531 -27.11 1.10 9.93
CA ARG A 531 -26.01 0.47 10.68
C ARG A 531 -26.30 0.38 12.17
N LYS A 532 -26.90 1.43 12.76
CA LYS A 532 -27.30 1.47 14.17
C LYS A 532 -28.32 0.37 14.45
N ASN A 533 -29.35 0.24 13.61
CA ASN A 533 -30.38 -0.79 13.73
C ASN A 533 -29.81 -2.20 13.58
N ARG A 534 -28.90 -2.43 12.62
CA ARG A 534 -28.21 -3.72 12.47
C ARG A 534 -27.33 -4.07 13.68
N LYS A 535 -26.72 -3.08 14.32
CA LYS A 535 -25.88 -3.29 15.50
C LYS A 535 -26.75 -3.64 16.71
N ALA A 536 -27.82 -2.89 16.94
CA ALA A 536 -28.80 -3.16 18.00
C ALA A 536 -29.38 -4.57 17.85
N ALA A 537 -29.81 -4.96 16.64
CA ALA A 537 -30.32 -6.31 16.38
C ALA A 537 -29.31 -7.44 16.67
N LYS A 538 -28.00 -7.19 16.47
CA LYS A 538 -26.94 -8.16 16.79
C LYS A 538 -26.62 -8.22 18.29
N GLU A 539 -26.79 -7.11 19.01
CA GLU A 539 -26.60 -7.05 20.46
C GLU A 539 -27.79 -7.67 21.20
N SER A 540 -29.02 -7.56 20.65
CA SER A 540 -30.21 -8.24 21.18
C SER A 540 -30.28 -9.74 20.87
N ALA A 541 -29.48 -10.23 19.91
CA ALA A 541 -29.40 -11.65 19.53
C ALA A 541 -28.22 -12.38 20.18
N LYS A 542 -27.47 -11.70 21.05
CA LYS A 542 -26.34 -12.20 21.83
C LYS A 542 -26.72 -12.21 23.30
#